data_AF-S9UFD4-F1
#
_entry.id   AF-S9UFD4-F1
#
_cell.length_a   1.000
_cell.length_b   1.000
_cell.length_c   1.000
_cell.angle_alpha   90.00
_cell.angle_beta   90.00
_cell.angle_gamma   90.00
#
_symmetry.space_group_name_H-M   'P 1'
#
loop_
_entity.id
_entity.type
_entity.pdbx_description
1 polymer ?
#
loop_
_entity_poly.entity_id
_entity_poly.type
_entity_poly.pdbx_seq_one_letter_code
_entity_poly.pdbx_strand_id
1 'polypeptide(L)'
;MESSAKGVKRQRVCPSSLCIYELASSDLASLNEAGSAVLEAPPVVLFSPPAGAAAAQAETAPVEATAVESLTTQPSEPKPPLERIIAPTLVLPVWSDTTICEITMALLKRIRDSVDSAYEEKHKEREALEGERDRARQARPQTDRLPLYRIVWTAGYVSTAGKATMVPVGTVEVRQVVQGSGALFPVKRRENLSYTKTLAEIGYELGEPFFFTCVRV
;
A
#
# COMPACT_ATOMS: atom_id res chain seq x y z
N MET A 1 5.07 17.12 -40.36
CA MET A 1 5.62 17.41 -39.01
C MET A 1 5.75 16.09 -38.29
N GLU A 2 6.88 15.42 -38.49
CA GLU A 2 7.17 14.13 -37.87
C GLU A 2 7.58 14.35 -36.41
N SER A 3 6.86 13.69 -35.51
CA SER A 3 7.14 13.65 -34.08
C SER A 3 8.48 12.95 -33.85
N SER A 4 9.52 13.73 -33.55
CA SER A 4 10.80 13.24 -33.07
C SER A 4 10.62 12.65 -31.67
N ALA A 5 10.16 11.41 -31.60
CA ALA A 5 10.30 10.57 -30.42
C ALA A 5 11.81 10.39 -30.16
N LYS A 6 12.38 11.24 -29.29
CA LYS A 6 13.71 11.03 -28.73
C LYS A 6 13.66 9.67 -28.04
N GLY A 7 14.16 8.64 -28.70
CA GLY A 7 14.23 7.29 -28.18
C GLY A 7 15.00 7.30 -26.89
N VAL A 8 14.30 7.12 -25.76
CA VAL A 8 14.92 6.83 -24.47
C VAL A 8 15.68 5.53 -24.67
N LYS A 9 17.01 5.61 -24.72
CA LYS A 9 17.87 4.43 -24.80
C LYS A 9 17.82 3.74 -23.44
N ARG A 10 16.83 2.85 -23.26
CA ARG A 10 16.75 1.98 -22.09
C ARG A 10 18.05 1.19 -21.96
N GLN A 11 18.47 0.92 -20.73
CA GLN A 11 19.63 0.05 -20.50
C GLN A 11 19.46 -1.29 -21.23
N ARG A 12 20.56 -1.82 -21.77
CA ARG A 12 20.60 -3.13 -22.47
C ARG A 12 20.43 -4.34 -21.52
N VAL A 13 20.02 -4.09 -20.28
CA VAL A 13 19.79 -5.10 -19.25
C VAL A 13 18.36 -5.64 -19.42
N CYS A 14 18.17 -6.93 -19.13
CA CYS A 14 16.85 -7.54 -19.13
C CYS A 14 15.92 -6.80 -18.14
N PRO A 15 14.67 -6.50 -18.51
CA PRO A 15 13.70 -5.95 -17.56
C PRO A 15 13.42 -6.94 -16.43
N SER A 16 13.11 -6.42 -15.26
CA SER A 16 12.57 -7.19 -14.13
C SER A 16 11.05 -7.02 -14.05
N SER A 17 10.35 -8.00 -13.49
CA SER A 17 8.91 -7.89 -13.21
C SER A 17 8.69 -7.16 -11.89
N LEU A 18 8.05 -6.00 -11.94
CA LEU A 18 7.52 -5.29 -10.77
C LEU A 18 6.09 -5.75 -10.51
N CYS A 19 5.87 -6.39 -9.37
CA CYS A 19 4.53 -6.72 -8.87
C CYS A 19 4.02 -5.57 -8.00
N ILE A 20 2.83 -5.06 -8.30
CA ILE A 20 2.20 -3.93 -7.62
C ILE A 20 0.91 -4.39 -6.97
N TYR A 21 0.80 -4.15 -5.66
CA TYR A 21 -0.30 -4.60 -4.81
C TYR A 21 -1.07 -3.40 -4.25
N GLU A 22 -2.39 -3.46 -4.35
CA GLU A 22 -3.27 -2.47 -3.70
C GLU A 22 -3.44 -2.79 -2.22
N LEU A 23 -3.36 -1.75 -1.40
CA LEU A 23 -3.62 -1.81 0.02
C LEU A 23 -4.96 -1.15 0.32
N ALA A 24 -5.77 -1.80 1.15
CA ALA A 24 -7.05 -1.24 1.58
C ALA A 24 -6.89 0.01 2.47
N SER A 25 -5.76 0.12 3.16
CA SER A 25 -5.48 1.20 4.10
C SER A 25 -3.98 1.52 4.16
N SER A 26 -3.70 2.74 4.63
CA SER A 26 -2.33 3.23 4.88
C SER A 26 -1.89 3.05 6.32
N ASP A 27 -2.70 2.41 7.16
CA ASP A 27 -2.33 2.12 8.54
C ASP A 27 -1.24 1.04 8.62
N LEU A 28 -0.40 1.16 9.65
CA LEU A 28 0.80 0.33 9.79
C LEU A 28 0.47 -1.16 10.02
N ALA A 29 -0.66 -1.48 10.63
CA ALA A 29 -1.06 -2.87 10.86
C ALA A 29 -1.44 -3.54 9.54
N SER A 30 -2.28 -2.90 8.73
CA SER A 30 -2.66 -3.36 7.39
C SER A 30 -1.44 -3.48 6.48
N LEU A 31 -0.51 -2.53 6.55
CA LEU A 31 0.76 -2.59 5.81
C LEU A 31 1.59 -3.81 6.18
N ASN A 32 1.78 -4.05 7.48
CA ASN A 32 2.58 -5.18 7.96
C ASN A 32 1.91 -6.52 7.65
N GLU A 33 0.59 -6.61 7.76
CA GLU A 33 -0.16 -7.83 7.42
C GLU A 33 -0.05 -8.15 5.93
N ALA A 34 -0.32 -7.17 5.06
CA ALA A 34 -0.21 -7.33 3.61
C ALA A 34 1.24 -7.63 3.18
N GLY A 35 2.21 -6.92 3.74
CA GLY A 35 3.62 -7.14 3.50
C GLY A 35 4.06 -8.54 3.88
N SER A 36 3.64 -9.02 5.05
CA SER A 36 3.97 -10.38 5.53
C SER A 36 3.37 -11.46 4.65
N ALA A 37 2.13 -11.27 4.19
CA ALA A 37 1.47 -12.21 3.30
C ALA A 37 2.12 -12.28 1.92
N VAL A 38 2.47 -11.14 1.32
CA VAL A 38 3.11 -11.09 -0.02
C VAL A 38 4.57 -11.55 0.01
N LEU A 39 5.32 -11.21 1.06
CA LEU A 39 6.73 -11.57 1.19
C LEU A 39 6.95 -12.96 1.80
N GLU A 40 5.88 -13.65 2.21
CA GLU A 40 5.92 -14.96 2.88
C GLU A 40 6.85 -14.97 4.12
N ALA A 41 6.92 -13.84 4.82
CA ALA A 41 7.80 -13.64 5.97
C ALA A 41 7.03 -13.06 7.17
N PRO A 42 7.41 -13.38 8.41
CA PRO A 42 6.73 -12.86 9.59
C PRO A 42 6.86 -11.33 9.71
N PRO A 43 5.82 -10.63 10.23
CA PRO A 43 5.86 -9.19 10.41
C PRO A 43 6.87 -8.77 11.46
N VAL A 44 7.36 -7.53 11.34
CA VAL A 44 8.04 -6.87 12.46
C VAL A 44 7.03 -6.55 13.55
N VAL A 45 7.08 -7.28 14.66
CA VAL A 45 6.33 -6.95 15.88
C VAL A 45 6.97 -5.72 16.53
N LEU A 46 6.38 -4.55 16.29
CA LEU A 46 6.89 -3.27 16.84
C LEU A 46 6.49 -3.05 18.31
N PHE A 47 5.53 -3.82 18.82
CA PHE A 47 5.12 -3.79 20.21
C PHE A 47 4.97 -5.22 20.74
N SER A 48 6.00 -5.68 21.44
CA SER A 48 5.78 -6.71 22.46
C SER A 48 5.20 -5.99 23.69
N PRO A 49 4.09 -6.46 24.29
CA PRO A 49 3.77 -6.03 25.65
C PRO A 49 4.98 -6.36 26.54
N PRO A 50 5.32 -5.52 27.55
CA PRO A 50 6.46 -5.80 28.41
C PRO A 50 6.26 -7.18 29.04
N ALA A 51 7.18 -8.09 28.73
CA ALA A 51 7.30 -9.36 29.42
C ALA A 51 7.77 -9.06 30.85
N GLY A 52 6.83 -8.79 31.75
CA GLY A 52 7.16 -8.36 33.11
C GLY A 52 6.00 -7.74 33.89
N ALA A 53 4.86 -8.42 33.96
CA ALA A 53 3.82 -8.13 34.95
C ALA A 53 3.29 -9.43 35.57
N ALA A 54 4.22 -10.24 36.10
CA ALA A 54 3.91 -11.32 37.04
C ALA A 54 5.14 -11.52 37.94
N ALA A 55 5.42 -10.52 38.78
CA ALA A 55 6.37 -10.64 39.87
C ALA A 55 5.67 -10.20 41.17
N ALA A 56 4.87 -11.11 41.72
CA ALA A 56 4.49 -11.13 43.13
C ALA A 56 3.93 -12.50 43.48
N GLN A 57 4.78 -13.41 43.97
CA GLN A 57 4.67 -13.97 45.33
C GLN A 57 5.64 -15.16 45.55
N ALA A 58 6.48 -14.98 46.59
CA ALA A 58 6.97 -15.94 47.58
C ALA A 58 7.57 -17.29 47.16
N GLU A 59 8.91 -17.33 47.18
CA GLU A 59 9.76 -18.23 47.98
C GLU A 59 9.09 -19.42 48.70
N THR A 60 9.35 -20.64 48.22
CA THR A 60 9.91 -21.81 48.97
C THR A 60 9.95 -23.04 48.04
N ALA A 61 11.03 -23.81 48.12
CA ALA A 61 11.17 -25.16 47.54
C ALA A 61 11.39 -26.15 48.71
N PRO A 62 11.45 -27.50 48.55
CA PRO A 62 11.22 -28.36 47.37
C PRO A 62 10.26 -29.56 47.69
N VAL A 63 10.20 -30.55 46.78
CA VAL A 63 9.95 -32.01 46.99
C VAL A 63 8.79 -32.63 46.17
N GLU A 64 9.20 -33.66 45.41
CA GLU A 64 8.50 -34.84 44.85
C GLU A 64 7.39 -34.78 43.80
N ALA A 65 7.49 -35.79 42.94
CA ALA A 65 6.63 -36.16 41.84
C ALA A 65 5.24 -36.59 42.31
N THR A 66 4.20 -36.27 41.53
CA THR A 66 3.11 -37.20 41.18
C THR A 66 2.43 -36.68 39.92
N ALA A 67 2.09 -37.63 39.05
CA ALA A 67 1.50 -37.42 37.75
C ALA A 67 -0.01 -37.12 37.80
N VAL A 68 -0.46 -36.66 36.63
CA VAL A 68 -1.83 -36.73 36.07
C VAL A 68 -2.84 -35.70 36.57
N GLU A 69 -3.09 -34.68 35.75
CA GLU A 69 -4.47 -34.32 35.46
C GLU A 69 -4.62 -33.85 34.01
N SER A 70 -5.39 -34.65 33.28
CA SER A 70 -5.79 -34.45 31.89
C SER A 70 -6.79 -33.30 31.80
N LEU A 71 -6.46 -32.26 31.03
CA LEU A 71 -7.45 -31.32 30.48
C LEU A 71 -7.31 -31.30 28.96
N THR A 72 -8.04 -32.24 28.37
CA THR A 72 -8.85 -32.07 27.17
C THR A 72 -8.21 -31.28 26.03
N THR A 73 -7.52 -32.02 25.15
CA THR A 73 -7.24 -31.64 23.76
C THR A 73 -8.54 -31.16 23.10
N GLN A 74 -8.69 -29.84 22.93
CA GLN A 74 -9.70 -29.32 22.01
C GLN A 74 -9.34 -29.74 20.59
N PRO A 75 -10.30 -30.21 19.78
CA PRO A 75 -10.09 -30.36 18.36
C PRO A 75 -9.84 -28.96 17.79
N SER A 76 -8.59 -28.68 17.39
CA SER A 76 -8.29 -27.50 16.58
C SER A 76 -9.10 -27.63 15.30
N GLU A 77 -10.15 -26.82 15.19
CA GLU A 77 -10.82 -26.60 13.92
C GLU A 77 -9.76 -26.30 12.84
N PRO A 78 -9.94 -26.81 11.62
CA PRO A 78 -8.96 -26.65 10.56
C PRO A 78 -8.74 -25.17 10.33
N LYS A 79 -7.54 -24.69 10.68
CA LYS A 79 -7.05 -23.40 10.24
C LYS A 79 -7.24 -23.39 8.72
N PRO A 80 -8.12 -22.53 8.17
CA PRO A 80 -8.34 -22.53 6.73
C PRO A 80 -6.98 -22.32 6.07
N PRO A 81 -6.71 -23.01 4.95
CA PRO A 81 -5.44 -22.88 4.27
C PRO A 81 -5.19 -21.40 4.01
N LEU A 82 -3.93 -20.99 4.20
CA LEU A 82 -3.41 -19.67 3.84
C LEU A 82 -3.51 -19.49 2.32
N GLU A 83 -4.73 -19.33 1.81
CA GLU A 83 -5.04 -19.11 0.40
C GLU A 83 -5.85 -17.83 0.26
N ARG A 84 -5.32 -16.73 0.79
CA ARG A 84 -5.41 -15.48 0.05
C ARG A 84 -4.07 -15.30 -0.62
N ILE A 85 -3.91 -15.98 -1.76
CA ILE A 85 -2.94 -15.57 -2.77
C ILE A 85 -3.33 -14.14 -3.11
N ILE A 86 -2.64 -13.16 -2.52
CA ILE A 86 -2.85 -11.76 -2.84
C ILE A 86 -2.33 -11.61 -4.26
N ALA A 87 -3.25 -11.59 -5.23
CA ALA A 87 -2.87 -11.37 -6.62
C ALA A 87 -2.42 -9.92 -6.81
N PRO A 88 -1.32 -9.66 -7.54
CA PRO A 88 -0.91 -8.30 -7.82
C PRO A 88 -1.97 -7.58 -8.66
N THR A 89 -2.30 -6.35 -8.27
CA THR A 89 -3.16 -5.45 -9.03
C THR A 89 -2.57 -5.16 -10.40
N LEU A 90 -1.24 -5.09 -10.51
CA LEU A 90 -0.55 -4.86 -11.78
C LEU A 90 0.85 -5.50 -11.76
N VAL A 91 1.24 -6.12 -12.87
CA VAL A 91 2.60 -6.60 -13.09
C VAL A 91 3.18 -5.84 -14.28
N LEU A 92 4.31 -5.17 -14.10
CA LEU A 92 4.96 -4.37 -15.15
C LEU A 92 6.40 -4.84 -15.40
N PRO A 93 6.84 -4.95 -16.66
CA PRO A 93 8.27 -5.01 -16.94
C PRO A 93 8.88 -3.63 -16.69
N VAL A 94 9.87 -3.58 -15.79
CA VAL A 94 10.57 -2.35 -15.41
C VAL A 94 12.07 -2.49 -15.56
N TRP A 95 12.73 -1.36 -15.73
CA TRP A 95 14.19 -1.20 -15.74
C TRP A 95 14.60 -0.31 -14.57
N SER A 96 15.90 -0.31 -14.26
CA SER A 96 16.50 0.58 -13.25
C SER A 96 16.21 2.07 -13.50
N ASP A 97 16.09 2.47 -14.77
CA ASP A 97 15.78 3.83 -15.24
C ASP A 97 14.27 4.11 -15.37
N THR A 98 13.41 3.13 -15.07
CA THR A 98 11.96 3.36 -15.06
C THR A 98 11.61 4.33 -13.95
N THR A 99 10.85 5.36 -14.30
CA THR A 99 10.44 6.40 -13.36
C THR A 99 9.20 6.01 -12.58
N ILE A 100 9.09 6.52 -11.36
CA ILE A 100 7.88 6.38 -10.55
C ILE A 100 6.64 6.95 -11.28
N CYS A 101 6.81 7.99 -12.10
CA CYS A 101 5.74 8.53 -12.94
C CYS A 101 5.23 7.52 -13.95
N GLU A 102 6.11 6.81 -14.67
CA GLU A 102 5.70 5.81 -15.65
C GLU A 102 4.88 4.69 -14.99
N ILE A 103 5.34 4.22 -13.82
CA ILE A 103 4.64 3.21 -13.02
C ILE A 103 3.28 3.74 -12.56
N THR A 104 3.23 4.96 -12.04
CA THR A 104 1.99 5.59 -11.55
C THR A 104 0.96 5.77 -12.67
N MET A 105 1.40 6.21 -13.85
CA MET A 105 0.51 6.42 -14.99
C MET A 105 0.00 5.09 -15.55
N ALA A 106 0.82 4.04 -15.55
CA ALA A 106 0.39 2.69 -15.91
C ALA A 106 -0.63 2.13 -14.90
N LEU A 107 -0.41 2.35 -13.61
CA LEU A 107 -1.33 1.96 -12.55
C LEU A 107 -2.69 2.66 -12.67
N LEU A 108 -2.69 4.00 -12.78
CA LEU A 108 -3.92 4.79 -12.85
C LEU A 108 -4.78 4.44 -14.06
N LYS A 109 -4.19 4.05 -15.20
CA LYS A 109 -4.96 3.55 -16.34
C LYS A 109 -5.83 2.33 -16.00
N ARG A 110 -5.45 1.54 -14.98
CA ARG A 110 -6.15 0.33 -14.57
C ARG A 110 -7.15 0.57 -13.45
N ILE A 111 -6.79 1.40 -12.47
CA ILE A 111 -7.58 1.53 -11.23
C ILE A 111 -8.50 2.76 -11.22
N ARG A 112 -8.34 3.70 -12.16
CA ARG A 112 -9.04 5.00 -12.11
C ARG A 112 -10.54 4.87 -11.97
N ASP A 113 -11.20 4.05 -12.80
CA ASP A 113 -12.66 3.94 -12.80
C ASP A 113 -13.18 3.38 -11.46
N SER A 114 -12.43 2.48 -10.84
CA SER A 114 -12.74 1.94 -9.52
C SER A 114 -12.57 3.01 -8.43
N VAL A 115 -11.48 3.77 -8.46
CA VAL A 115 -11.23 4.87 -7.52
C VAL A 115 -12.27 5.98 -7.67
N ASP A 116 -12.67 6.30 -8.89
CA ASP A 116 -13.71 7.28 -9.17
C ASP A 116 -15.05 6.80 -8.63
N SER A 117 -15.41 5.53 -8.86
CA SER A 117 -16.66 4.95 -8.35
C SER A 117 -16.73 4.97 -6.82
N ALA A 118 -15.64 4.58 -6.14
CA ALA A 118 -15.55 4.61 -4.68
C ALA A 118 -15.63 6.03 -4.11
N TYR A 119 -15.10 7.02 -4.84
CA TYR A 119 -15.22 8.43 -4.46
C TYR A 119 -16.68 8.90 -4.53
N GLU A 120 -17.38 8.62 -5.63
CA GLU A 120 -18.78 9.03 -5.81
C GLU A 120 -19.71 8.36 -4.78
N GLU A 121 -19.48 7.08 -4.46
CA GLU A 121 -20.24 6.36 -3.42
C GLU A 121 -20.06 7.02 -2.04
N LYS A 122 -18.81 7.25 -1.64
CA LYS A 122 -18.49 7.93 -0.38
C LYS A 122 -19.02 9.36 -0.32
N HIS A 123 -19.06 10.05 -1.47
CA HIS A 123 -19.64 11.39 -1.56
C HIS A 123 -21.15 11.36 -1.31
N LYS A 124 -21.87 10.43 -1.95
CA LYS A 124 -23.32 10.25 -1.75
C LYS A 124 -23.68 9.88 -0.31
N GLU A 125 -22.90 9.00 0.31
CA GLU A 125 -23.09 8.64 1.73
C GLU A 125 -22.94 9.87 2.63
N ARG A 126 -21.94 10.71 2.37
CA ARG A 126 -21.73 11.95 3.12
C ARG A 126 -22.89 12.93 2.92
N GLU A 127 -23.38 13.10 1.70
CA GLU A 127 -24.54 13.95 1.39
C GLU A 127 -25.84 13.43 2.00
N ALA A 128 -25.96 12.13 2.25
CA ALA A 128 -27.10 11.52 2.94
C ALA A 128 -27.04 11.71 4.46
N LEU A 129 -25.83 11.74 5.05
CA LEU A 129 -25.59 11.97 6.47
C LEU A 129 -25.65 13.46 6.86
N GLU A 130 -25.21 14.34 5.97
CA GLU A 130 -25.30 15.79 6.12
C GLU A 130 -26.73 16.25 5.77
N GLY A 131 -27.60 16.29 6.79
CA GLY A 131 -28.98 16.73 6.65
C GLY A 131 -29.15 18.13 6.02
N GLU A 132 -30.37 18.44 5.62
CA GLU A 132 -30.79 19.59 4.80
C GLU A 132 -30.37 20.99 5.32
N ARG A 133 -30.01 21.12 6.60
CA ARG A 133 -29.63 22.39 7.25
C ARG A 133 -28.21 22.87 6.93
N ASP A 134 -27.27 21.98 6.60
CA ASP A 134 -25.89 22.36 6.26
C ASP A 134 -25.68 22.57 4.75
N ARG A 135 -26.63 22.12 3.93
CA ARG A 135 -26.66 22.33 2.46
C ARG A 135 -26.58 23.80 2.06
N ALA A 136 -27.11 24.73 2.87
CA ALA A 136 -27.11 26.16 2.56
C ALA A 136 -25.80 26.88 2.97
N ARG A 137 -25.01 26.33 3.90
CA ARG A 137 -23.74 26.94 4.34
C ARG A 137 -22.53 26.43 3.56
N GLN A 138 -22.62 25.22 2.98
CA GLN A 138 -21.55 24.60 2.20
C GLN A 138 -21.81 24.52 0.69
N ALA A 139 -22.83 25.20 0.16
CA ALA A 139 -23.11 25.33 -1.27
C ALA A 139 -22.08 26.19 -2.03
N ARG A 140 -20.77 25.96 -1.81
CA ARG A 140 -19.82 26.15 -2.90
C ARG A 140 -19.83 24.86 -3.70
N PRO A 141 -20.19 24.90 -4.99
CA PRO A 141 -20.09 23.73 -5.84
C PRO A 141 -18.63 23.27 -5.81
N GLN A 142 -18.35 22.10 -5.23
CA GLN A 142 -17.07 21.41 -5.45
C GLN A 142 -16.94 20.89 -6.90
N THR A 143 -17.95 21.16 -7.74
CA THR A 143 -18.04 20.77 -9.16
C THR A 143 -16.98 21.41 -10.07
N ASP A 144 -16.20 22.37 -9.57
CA ASP A 144 -15.16 23.06 -10.37
C ASP A 144 -13.74 22.54 -10.15
N ARG A 145 -13.53 21.60 -9.21
CA ARG A 145 -12.20 21.01 -9.03
C ARG A 145 -12.09 19.72 -9.83
N LEU A 146 -11.25 19.77 -10.86
CA LEU A 146 -10.87 18.59 -11.62
C LEU A 146 -10.25 17.53 -10.71
N PRO A 147 -10.51 16.22 -10.96
CA PRO A 147 -10.02 15.13 -10.14
C PRO A 147 -8.52 15.20 -9.83
N LEU A 148 -8.18 15.03 -8.55
CA LEU A 148 -6.81 14.87 -8.08
C LEU A 148 -6.66 13.47 -7.46
N TYR A 149 -5.78 12.65 -8.02
CA TYR A 149 -5.43 11.35 -7.49
C TYR A 149 -4.17 11.47 -6.66
N ARG A 150 -4.21 10.93 -5.45
CA ARG A 150 -3.05 10.81 -4.57
C ARG A 150 -2.71 9.35 -4.37
N ILE A 151 -1.49 8.98 -4.75
CA ILE A 151 -0.96 7.63 -4.69
C ILE A 151 0.19 7.63 -3.69
N VAL A 152 0.08 6.81 -2.65
CA VAL A 152 1.16 6.60 -1.67
C VAL A 152 1.82 5.27 -2.01
N TRP A 153 3.13 5.29 -2.23
CA TRP A 153 3.95 4.15 -2.57
C TRP A 153 4.71 3.64 -1.35
N THR A 154 4.72 2.32 -1.19
CA THR A 154 5.45 1.60 -0.15
C THR A 154 6.18 0.43 -0.82
N ALA A 155 7.45 0.20 -0.46
CA ALA A 155 8.21 -0.96 -0.89
C ALA A 155 8.26 -1.97 0.26
N GLY A 156 8.12 -3.26 -0.07
CA GLY A 156 8.27 -4.33 0.90
C GLY A 156 9.53 -5.14 0.63
N TYR A 157 10.28 -5.47 1.67
CA TYR A 157 11.44 -6.35 1.59
C TYR A 157 11.55 -7.26 2.82
N VAL A 158 12.32 -8.34 2.68
CA VAL A 158 12.65 -9.21 3.80
C VAL A 158 13.98 -8.75 4.39
N SER A 159 13.95 -8.33 5.66
CA SER A 159 15.15 -7.92 6.39
C SER A 159 16.12 -9.09 6.56
N THR A 160 17.38 -8.79 6.90
CA THR A 160 18.40 -9.81 7.24
C THR A 160 18.00 -10.70 8.42
N ALA A 161 17.05 -10.25 9.25
CA ALA A 161 16.45 -11.03 10.34
C ALA A 161 15.30 -11.96 9.87
N GLY A 162 15.05 -12.05 8.56
CA GLY A 162 13.96 -12.85 7.99
C GLY A 162 12.56 -12.27 8.23
N LYS A 163 12.45 -10.97 8.56
CA LYS A 163 11.16 -10.31 8.82
C LYS A 163 10.72 -9.44 7.66
N ALA A 164 9.44 -9.51 7.31
CA ALA A 164 8.80 -8.64 6.33
C ALA A 164 8.79 -7.19 6.85
N THR A 165 9.35 -6.27 6.08
CA THR A 165 9.48 -4.85 6.42
C THR A 165 8.91 -4.02 5.28
N MET A 166 8.11 -3.01 5.64
CA MET A 166 7.48 -2.09 4.71
C MET A 166 8.08 -0.70 4.88
N VAL A 167 8.58 -0.10 3.81
CA VAL A 167 9.20 1.23 3.84
C VAL A 167 8.45 2.20 2.92
N PRO A 168 8.01 3.36 3.43
CA PRO A 168 7.35 4.37 2.61
C PRO A 168 8.35 4.93 1.59
N VAL A 169 7.99 4.83 0.30
CA VAL A 169 8.79 5.36 -0.81
C VAL A 169 8.43 6.83 -1.04
N GLY A 170 7.13 7.14 -0.97
CA GLY A 170 6.64 8.52 -1.01
C GLY A 170 5.26 8.65 -1.65
N THR A 171 4.90 9.86 -2.04
CA THR A 171 3.57 10.18 -2.57
C THR A 171 3.66 10.86 -3.92
N VAL A 172 2.90 10.35 -4.89
CA VAL A 172 2.71 10.95 -6.20
C VAL A 172 1.30 11.49 -6.29
N GLU A 173 1.18 12.73 -6.74
CA GLU A 173 -0.12 13.33 -7.04
C GLU A 173 -0.25 13.52 -8.54
N VAL A 174 -1.43 13.17 -9.07
CA VAL A 174 -1.74 13.25 -10.49
C VAL A 174 -3.09 13.93 -10.64
N ARG A 175 -3.15 14.98 -11.46
CA ARG A 175 -4.34 15.80 -11.65
C ARG A 175 -4.87 15.70 -13.06
N GLN A 176 -6.19 15.65 -13.20
CA GLN A 176 -6.85 15.92 -14.47
C GLN A 176 -6.81 17.42 -14.76
N VAL A 177 -6.29 17.82 -15.92
CA VAL A 177 -6.10 19.25 -16.25
C VAL A 177 -7.21 19.79 -17.16
N VAL A 178 -7.94 18.91 -17.83
CA VAL A 178 -9.02 19.27 -18.77
C VAL A 178 -10.29 18.52 -18.39
N GLN A 179 -11.40 19.26 -18.22
CA GLN A 179 -12.71 18.66 -17.93
C GLN A 179 -13.16 17.75 -19.07
N GLY A 180 -13.76 16.60 -18.74
CA GLY A 180 -14.18 15.59 -19.72
C GLY A 180 -13.03 14.85 -20.42
N SER A 181 -11.78 15.22 -20.18
CA SER A 181 -10.61 14.51 -20.71
C SER A 181 -10.13 13.41 -19.76
N GLY A 182 -9.75 12.26 -20.31
CA GLY A 182 -9.01 11.23 -19.57
C GLY A 182 -7.55 11.61 -19.25
N ALA A 183 -7.04 12.75 -19.75
CA ALA A 183 -5.65 13.13 -19.59
C ALA A 183 -5.29 13.50 -18.14
N LEU A 184 -4.20 12.89 -17.66
CA LEU A 184 -3.69 13.01 -16.31
C LEU A 184 -2.25 13.57 -16.34
N PHE A 185 -1.93 14.45 -15.40
CA PHE A 185 -0.64 15.11 -15.32
C PHE A 185 -0.08 15.04 -13.90
N PRO A 186 1.18 14.63 -13.73
CA PRO A 186 1.81 14.61 -12.41
C PRO A 186 1.97 16.03 -11.88
N VAL A 187 1.70 16.21 -10.59
CA VAL A 187 1.83 17.49 -9.88
C VAL A 187 3.20 17.54 -9.22
N LYS A 188 4.01 18.53 -9.61
CA LYS A 188 5.33 18.75 -8.98
C LYS A 188 5.16 19.36 -7.59
N ARG A 189 5.56 18.62 -6.56
CA ARG A 189 5.70 19.15 -5.19
C ARG A 189 7.17 19.33 -4.84
N ARG A 190 7.47 20.30 -3.96
CA ARG A 190 8.84 20.56 -3.47
C ARG A 190 9.31 19.56 -2.43
N GLU A 191 8.39 18.87 -1.74
CA GLU A 191 8.68 18.15 -0.48
C GLU A 191 8.53 16.62 -0.54
N ASN A 192 8.02 16.07 -1.64
CA ASN A 192 7.74 14.63 -1.75
C ASN A 192 8.62 13.96 -2.82
N LEU A 193 8.64 12.62 -2.83
CA LEU A 193 9.21 11.79 -3.89
C LEU A 193 8.93 12.42 -5.26
N SER A 194 9.99 12.93 -5.91
CA SER A 194 9.84 13.49 -7.24
C SER A 194 9.40 12.35 -8.16
N TYR A 195 8.26 12.50 -8.83
CA TYR A 195 7.74 11.52 -9.78
C TYR A 195 8.75 11.22 -10.91
N THR A 196 9.72 12.12 -11.12
CA THR A 196 10.82 11.94 -12.08
C THR A 196 11.92 11.02 -11.59
N LYS A 197 11.95 10.65 -10.30
CA LYS A 197 12.95 9.71 -9.78
C LYS A 197 12.74 8.34 -10.41
N THR A 198 13.86 7.75 -10.80
CA THR A 198 13.96 6.39 -11.28
C THR A 198 13.96 5.40 -10.12
N LEU A 199 13.68 4.12 -10.40
CA LEU A 199 13.78 3.04 -9.43
C LEU A 199 15.19 2.94 -8.81
N ALA A 200 16.24 3.16 -9.61
CA ALA A 200 17.61 3.19 -9.11
C ALA A 200 17.86 4.35 -8.13
N GLU A 201 17.33 5.55 -8.41
CA GLU A 201 17.53 6.73 -7.56
C GLU A 201 16.80 6.67 -6.21
N ILE A 202 15.79 5.81 -6.08
CA ILE A 202 15.10 5.56 -4.81
C ILE A 202 15.68 4.35 -4.06
N GLY A 203 16.74 3.72 -4.59
CA GLY A 203 17.36 2.55 -3.98
C GLY A 203 16.46 1.32 -3.98
N TYR A 204 15.51 1.21 -4.92
CA TYR A 204 14.65 0.04 -5.04
C TYR A 204 15.42 -1.12 -5.69
N GLU A 205 15.35 -2.29 -5.06
CA GLU A 205 15.92 -3.51 -5.61
C GLU A 205 14.91 -4.20 -6.55
N LEU A 206 15.34 -4.43 -7.80
CA LEU A 206 14.48 -5.02 -8.82
C LEU A 206 13.97 -6.40 -8.40
N GLY A 207 12.65 -6.54 -8.29
CA GLY A 207 11.99 -7.80 -7.91
C GLY A 207 11.27 -7.72 -6.57
N GLU A 208 11.55 -6.70 -5.76
CA GLU A 208 10.81 -6.46 -4.52
C GLU A 208 9.36 -6.00 -4.79
N PRO A 209 8.36 -6.43 -4.03
CA PRO A 209 6.98 -6.00 -4.27
C PRO A 209 6.78 -4.50 -3.98
N PHE A 210 6.01 -3.84 -4.83
CA PHE A 210 5.48 -2.49 -4.60
C PHE A 210 4.07 -2.57 -4.09
N PHE A 211 3.75 -1.68 -3.16
CA PHE A 211 2.43 -1.53 -2.61
C PHE A 211 1.97 -0.09 -2.79
N PHE A 212 0.67 0.08 -2.95
CA PHE A 212 0.10 1.41 -3.06
C PHE A 212 -1.24 1.55 -2.34
N THR A 213 -1.53 2.78 -1.93
CA THR A 213 -2.91 3.23 -1.68
C THR A 213 -3.21 4.35 -2.67
N CYS A 214 -4.45 4.40 -3.17
CA CYS A 214 -4.88 5.45 -4.10
C CYS A 214 -6.20 6.05 -3.65
N VAL A 215 -6.26 7.38 -3.56
CA VAL A 215 -7.49 8.11 -3.25
C VAL A 215 -7.69 9.25 -4.24
N ARG A 216 -8.95 9.48 -4.63
CA ARG A 216 -9.37 10.72 -5.29
C ARG A 216 -9.69 11.77 -4.22
N VAL A 217 -9.19 12.98 -4.42
CA VAL A 217 -9.27 14.14 -3.50
C VAL A 217 -10.02 15.27 -4.17
#